data_AF-A0A534Q5W7-F1
#
_entry.id   AF-A0A534Q5W7-F1
#
_cell.length_a   1.000
_cell.length_b   1.000
_cell.length_c   1.000
_cell.angle_alpha   90.00
_cell.angle_beta   90.00
_cell.angle_gamma   90.00
#
_symmetry.space_group_name_H-M   'P 1'
#
loop_
_entity.id
_entity.type
_entity.pdbx_description
1 polymer ?
#
loop_
_entity_poly.entity_id
_entity_poly.type
_entity_poly.pdbx_seq_one_letter_code
_entity_poly.pdbx_strand_id
1 'polypeptide(L)' 'HFRGETRTARNFRVVAYDIPRGCACTYFPEANSLVPSRQVARGSNTPASKSVVITVEQRA' A
#
# COMPACT_ATOMS: atom_id res chain seq x y z
N HIS A 1 -4.53 -2.98 -4.50
CA HIS A 1 -5.34 -3.59 -5.59
C HIS A 1 -4.43 -4.21 -6.65
N PHE A 2 -4.58 -5.50 -6.97
CA PHE A 2 -3.78 -6.14 -8.03
C PHE A 2 -4.52 -7.34 -8.64
N ARG A 3 -4.75 -7.32 -9.97
CA ARG A 3 -5.42 -8.42 -10.72
C ARG A 3 -6.74 -8.92 -10.09
N GLY A 4 -7.60 -8.01 -9.67
CA GLY A 4 -8.88 -8.35 -9.02
C GLY A 4 -8.77 -8.76 -7.55
N GLU A 5 -7.56 -8.83 -6.99
CA GLU A 5 -7.37 -9.13 -5.56
C GLU A 5 -7.36 -7.86 -4.71
N THR A 6 -8.13 -7.93 -3.63
CA THR A 6 -8.17 -6.94 -2.57
C THR A 6 -7.41 -7.46 -1.35
N ARG A 7 -6.52 -6.62 -0.82
CA ARG A 7 -5.80 -6.84 0.43
C ARG A 7 -6.18 -5.69 1.35
N THR A 8 -6.48 -5.99 2.62
CA THR A 8 -6.90 -4.99 3.59
C THR A 8 -5.99 -5.04 4.80
N ALA A 9 -5.43 -3.88 5.16
CA ALA A 9 -4.68 -3.68 6.37
C ALA A 9 -5.51 -2.77 7.29
N ARG A 10 -5.69 -3.17 8.56
CA ARG A 10 -6.58 -2.51 9.51
C ARG A 10 -5.78 -1.83 10.62
N ASN A 11 -6.47 -1.06 11.46
CA ASN A 11 -5.92 -0.41 12.65
C ASN A 11 -4.88 0.68 12.35
N PHE A 12 -5.08 1.43 11.25
CA PHE A 12 -4.29 2.61 10.95
C PHE A 12 -4.93 3.86 11.56
N ARG A 13 -4.08 4.76 12.05
CA ARG A 13 -4.46 6.14 12.35
C ARG A 13 -4.05 7.02 11.19
N VAL A 14 -5.02 7.70 10.57
CA VAL A 14 -4.75 8.67 9.51
C VAL A 14 -4.42 10.01 10.16
N VAL A 15 -3.31 10.61 9.76
CA VAL A 15 -2.85 11.93 10.21
C VAL A 15 -2.57 12.77 8.98
N ALA A 16 -3.03 14.03 8.98
CA ALA A 16 -2.73 14.96 7.91
C ALA A 16 -1.22 15.25 7.87
N TYR A 17 -0.64 15.22 6.68
CA TYR A 17 0.77 15.46 6.46
C TYR A 17 0.98 16.16 5.13
N ASP A 18 2.01 17.00 5.03
CA ASP A 18 2.32 17.76 3.83
C ASP A 18 3.05 16.86 2.81
N ILE A 19 2.25 16.11 2.04
CA ILE A 19 2.68 15.26 0.92
C ILE A 19 1.79 15.53 -0.31
N PRO A 20 2.25 15.19 -1.52
CA PRO A 20 1.45 15.38 -2.74
C PRO A 20 0.05 14.78 -2.63
N ARG A 21 -0.95 15.53 -3.12
CA ARG A 21 -2.34 15.09 -3.10
C ARG A 21 -2.50 13.75 -3.85
N GLY A 22 -3.24 12.83 -3.26
CA GLY A 22 -3.45 11.49 -3.80
C GLY A 22 -2.38 10.48 -3.39
N CYS A 23 -1.33 10.90 -2.68
CA CYS A 23 -0.37 10.00 -2.05
C CYS A 23 -0.74 9.76 -0.58
N ALA A 24 -0.28 8.62 -0.07
CA ALA A 24 -0.27 8.29 1.34
C ALA A 24 1.08 7.66 1.69
N CYS A 25 1.56 7.90 2.90
CA CYS A 25 2.74 7.24 3.45
C CYS A 25 2.36 6.44 4.70
N THR A 26 3.08 5.36 4.94
CA THR A 26 2.92 4.53 6.12
C THR A 26 4.29 4.27 6.73
N TYR A 27 4.31 3.89 8.00
CA TYR A 27 5.51 3.33 8.60
C TYR A 27 5.80 1.95 7.97
N PHE A 28 7.08 1.60 7.94
CA PHE A 28 7.54 0.27 7.54
C PHE A 28 7.80 -0.55 8.81
N PRO A 29 7.26 -1.78 8.94
CA PRO A 29 6.67 -2.64 7.90
C PRO A 29 5.12 -2.69 7.85
N GLU A 30 4.41 -1.76 8.49
CA GLU A 30 2.98 -1.85 8.83
C GLU A 30 2.06 -2.07 7.62
N ALA A 31 2.42 -1.55 6.45
CA ALA A 31 1.65 -1.70 5.21
C ALA A 31 2.14 -2.83 4.28
N ASN A 32 3.12 -3.66 4.69
CA ASN A 32 3.66 -4.72 3.83
C ASN A 32 2.59 -5.72 3.36
N SER A 33 1.54 -5.94 4.16
CA SER A 33 0.40 -6.80 3.79
C SER A 33 -0.38 -6.29 2.58
N LEU A 34 -0.25 -5.00 2.21
CA LEU A 34 -0.86 -4.40 1.03
C LEU A 34 -0.02 -4.62 -0.24
N VAL A 35 1.27 -4.98 -0.12
CA VAL A 35 2.16 -5.19 -1.27
C VAL A 35 1.78 -6.49 -1.98
N PRO A 36 1.48 -6.45 -3.29
CA PRO A 36 1.17 -7.65 -4.05
C PRO A 36 2.42 -8.48 -4.30
N SER A 37 2.51 -9.65 -3.67
CA SER A 37 3.66 -10.57 -3.82
C SER A 37 3.89 -11.05 -5.27
N ARG A 38 2.84 -11.08 -6.11
CA ARG A 38 2.92 -11.48 -7.52
C ARG A 38 3.25 -10.34 -8.48
N GLN A 39 3.37 -9.10 -8.01
CA GLN A 39 3.85 -7.99 -8.81
C GLN A 39 5.34 -7.78 -8.48
N VAL A 40 6.21 -8.15 -9.41
CA VAL A 40 7.66 -8.16 -9.16
C VAL A 40 8.40 -7.21 -10.10
N ALA A 41 9.51 -6.65 -9.60
CA ALA A 41 10.41 -5.83 -10.40
C ALA A 41 11.15 -6.69 -11.43
N ARG A 42 11.27 -6.18 -12.66
CA ARG A 42 12.11 -6.79 -13.70
C ARG A 42 13.57 -6.82 -13.24
N GLY A 43 14.24 -7.96 -13.41
CA GLY A 43 15.66 -8.14 -13.06
C GLY A 43 15.91 -8.71 -11.66
N SER A 44 15.34 -8.13 -10.61
CA SER A 44 15.56 -8.60 -9.23
C SER A 44 14.54 -9.63 -8.74
N ASN A 45 13.37 -9.71 -9.38
CA ASN A 45 12.25 -10.56 -8.96
C ASN A 45 11.72 -10.25 -7.54
N THR A 46 12.04 -9.07 -6.99
CA THR A 46 11.53 -8.61 -5.69
C THR A 46 10.13 -7.99 -5.83
N PRO A 47 9.26 -8.06 -4.81
CA PRO A 47 7.95 -7.41 -4.85
C PRO A 47 8.04 -5.91 -5.12
N ALA A 48 7.20 -5.42 -6.03
CA ALA A 48 7.11 -4.00 -6.38
C ALA A 48 6.38 -3.20 -5.28
N SER A 49 7.13 -2.68 -4.30
CA SER A 49 6.59 -1.95 -3.15
C SER A 49 6.66 -0.42 -3.26
N LYS A 50 7.39 0.14 -4.23
CA LYS A 50 7.61 1.60 -4.36
C LYS A 50 6.35 2.40 -4.70
N SER A 51 5.38 1.76 -5.35
CA SER A 51 4.11 2.37 -5.71
C SER A 51 3.03 1.30 -5.69
N VAL A 52 2.14 1.40 -4.70
CA VAL A 52 1.01 0.48 -4.50
C VAL A 52 -0.25 1.31 -4.46
N VAL A 53 -1.19 1.04 -5.37
CA VAL A 53 -2.50 1.70 -5.38
C VAL A 53 -3.35 1.14 -4.25
N ILE A 54 -3.78 2.04 -3.36
CA ILE A 54 -4.57 1.74 -2.18
C ILE A 54 -5.84 2.59 -2.13
N THR A 55 -6.80 2.16 -1.32
CA THR A 55 -7.97 2.95 -0.93
C THR A 55 -7.89 3.16 0.57
N VAL A 56 -8.16 4.39 1.03
CA VAL A 56 -8.32 4.69 2.46
C VAL A 56 -9.81 4.75 2.75
N GLU A 57 -10.27 3.91 3.67
CA GLU A 57 -11.66 3.85 4.09
C GLU A 57 -11.75 4.11 5.60
N GLN A 58 -12.80 4.82 6.03
CA GLN A 58 -13.10 4.94 7.45
C GLN A 58 -13.63 3.59 7.95
N ARG A 59 -13.21 3.20 9.16
CA ARG A 59 -13.75 2.01 9.81
C ARG A 59 -15.23 2.28 10.13
N ALA A 60 -16.10 1.35 9.74
CA ALA A 60 -17.50 1.31 10.16
C ALA A 60 -17.64 0.94 11.64
#